data_AF-A0A227J5H5-F1
#
_entry.id   AF-A0A227J5H5-F1
#
_cell.length_a   1.000
_cell.length_b   1.000
_cell.length_c   1.000
_cell.angle_alpha   90.00
_cell.angle_beta   90.00
_cell.angle_gamma   90.00
#
_symmetry.space_group_name_H-M   'P 1'
#
loop_
_entity.id
_entity.type
_entity.pdbx_description
1 polymer ?
#
loop_
_entity_poly.entity_id
_entity_poly.type
_entity_poly.pdbx_seq_one_letter_code
_entity_poly.pdbx_strand_id
1 'polypeptide(L)'
;PQHFGDQTLLVCLHQQLEELAPLFAKQDAHYQLNEQNSGEVYAPASFVTIVINNLIKNAFSYSVGDIEIDLQQNTLIITNRHDGNETYNAGYGCGLVIVQRICERMGWP
;
A
#
# COMPACT_ATOMS: atom_id res chain seq x y z
N PRO A 1 15.96 -4.38 -18.09
CA PRO A 1 15.48 -5.71 -17.64
C PRO A 1 14.89 -5.60 -16.24
N GLN A 2 13.58 -5.75 -16.09
CA GLN A 2 12.98 -5.90 -14.76
C GLN A 2 13.21 -7.35 -14.33
N HIS A 3 13.94 -7.55 -13.24
CA HIS A 3 14.22 -8.88 -12.71
C HIS A 3 12.98 -9.37 -11.96
N PHE A 4 12.27 -10.35 -12.53
CA PHE A 4 11.18 -11.04 -11.85
C PHE A 4 11.75 -12.00 -10.81
N GLY A 5 11.03 -12.16 -9.71
CA GLY A 5 11.27 -13.19 -8.70
C GLY A 5 10.07 -13.33 -7.78
N ASP A 6 10.09 -14.35 -6.93
CA ASP A 6 9.08 -14.52 -5.90
C ASP A 6 9.25 -13.45 -4.83
N GLN A 7 8.18 -12.71 -4.57
CA GLN A 7 8.13 -11.62 -3.60
C GLN A 7 7.19 -12.00 -2.47
N THR A 8 7.72 -12.24 -1.27
CA THR A 8 6.92 -12.50 -0.07
C THR A 8 6.24 -11.20 0.38
N LEU A 9 4.92 -11.10 0.20
CA LEU A 9 4.19 -9.84 0.37
C LEU A 9 4.28 -9.29 1.78
N LEU A 10 4.26 -10.15 2.80
CA LEU A 10 4.40 -9.75 4.20
C LEU A 10 5.73 -9.05 4.47
N VAL A 11 6.83 -9.62 3.96
CA VAL A 11 8.16 -9.05 4.12
C VAL A 11 8.24 -7.69 3.44
N CYS A 12 7.75 -7.60 2.20
CA CYS A 12 7.70 -6.33 1.48
C CYS A 12 6.85 -5.29 2.23
N LEU A 13 5.68 -5.67 2.73
CA LEU A 13 4.77 -4.79 3.47
C LEU A 13 5.41 -4.26 4.74
N HIS A 14 5.97 -5.12 5.59
CA HIS A 14 6.66 -4.70 6.81
C HIS A 14 7.83 -3.76 6.52
N GLN A 15 8.65 -4.09 5.52
CA GLN A 15 9.78 -3.24 5.14
C GLN A 15 9.31 -1.83 4.75
N GLN A 16 8.23 -1.72 3.96
CA GLN A 16 7.72 -0.42 3.54
C GLN A 16 7.01 0.33 4.67
N LEU A 17 6.30 -0.36 5.58
CA LEU A 17 5.72 0.27 6.76
C LEU A 17 6.80 0.86 7.67
N GLU A 18 7.89 0.13 7.90
CA GLU A 18 9.01 0.59 8.72
C GLU A 18 9.77 1.76 8.05
N GLU A 19 10.00 1.68 6.74
CA GLU A 19 10.66 2.74 5.97
C GLU A 19 9.83 4.03 5.93
N LEU A 20 8.50 3.92 5.84
CA LEU A 20 7.59 5.07 5.76
C LEU A 20 7.13 5.60 7.12
N ALA A 21 7.28 4.83 8.21
CA ALA A 21 6.86 5.23 9.55
C ALA A 21 7.33 6.64 9.98
N PRO A 22 8.58 7.08 9.71
CA PRO A 22 9.04 8.42 10.10
C PRO A 22 8.28 9.56 9.40
N LEU A 23 7.70 9.31 8.21
CA LEU A 23 6.98 10.33 7.45
C LEU A 23 5.63 10.67 8.09
N PHE A 24 5.00 9.69 8.74
CA PHE A 24 3.66 9.83 9.30
C PHE A 24 3.64 9.91 10.82
N ALA A 25 4.80 9.77 11.47
CA ALA A 25 4.94 9.93 12.93
C ALA A 25 4.40 11.27 13.46
N LYS A 26 4.35 12.32 12.64
CA LYS A 26 3.80 13.64 13.02
C LYS A 26 2.29 13.73 12.92
N GLN A 27 1.64 12.80 12.24
CA GLN A 27 0.19 12.81 11.98
C GLN A 27 -0.61 12.05 13.05
N ASP A 28 0.07 11.45 14.04
CA ASP A 28 -0.53 10.59 15.09
C ASP A 28 -1.46 9.51 14.50
N ALA A 29 -1.14 9.06 13.29
CA ALA A 29 -1.91 8.07 12.57
C ALA A 29 -1.52 6.66 13.07
N HIS A 30 -2.49 5.95 13.62
CA HIS A 30 -2.33 4.55 14.01
C HIS A 30 -2.79 3.63 12.87
N TYR A 31 -2.21 2.42 12.84
CA TYR A 31 -2.66 1.36 11.94
C TYR A 31 -2.77 0.03 12.68
N GLN A 32 -3.63 -0.83 12.18
CA GLN A 32 -3.75 -2.22 12.59
C GLN A 32 -3.45 -3.12 11.40
N LEU A 33 -2.49 -4.03 11.56
CA LEU A 33 -2.14 -5.02 10.54
C LEU A 33 -2.74 -6.37 10.92
N ASN A 34 -3.66 -6.86 10.09
CA ASN A 34 -4.21 -8.21 10.17
C ASN A 34 -3.59 -9.06 9.06
N GLU A 35 -2.81 -10.05 9.46
CA GLU A 35 -2.22 -11.01 8.52
C GLU A 35 -2.88 -12.38 8.66
N GLN A 36 -3.30 -12.96 7.54
CA GLN A 36 -3.74 -14.35 7.48
C GLN A 36 -3.14 -15.06 6.27
N ASN A 37 -2.26 -16.03 6.51
CA ASN A 37 -1.63 -16.85 5.46
C ASN A 37 -1.06 -16.00 4.32
N SER A 38 -0.11 -15.11 4.61
CA SER A 38 0.49 -14.26 3.58
C SER A 38 1.15 -15.09 2.48
N GLY A 39 0.98 -14.64 1.23
CA GLY A 39 1.42 -15.32 0.01
C GLY A 39 2.58 -14.61 -0.70
N GLU A 40 2.99 -15.21 -1.81
CA GLU A 40 4.08 -14.73 -2.66
C GLU A 40 3.59 -14.43 -4.07
N VAL A 41 4.05 -13.32 -4.65
CA VAL A 41 3.75 -12.97 -6.05
C VAL A 41 5.02 -13.06 -6.89
N TYR A 42 4.90 -13.63 -8.10
CA TYR A 42 6.00 -13.64 -9.07
C TYR A 42 6.01 -12.32 -9.86
N ALA A 43 6.89 -11.39 -9.48
CA ALA A 43 6.88 -10.03 -10.02
C ALA A 43 8.24 -9.33 -9.89
N PRO A 44 8.47 -8.22 -10.60
CA PRO A 44 9.59 -7.35 -10.29
C PRO A 44 9.41 -6.75 -8.89
N ALA A 45 10.44 -6.84 -8.04
CA ALA A 45 10.43 -6.28 -6.69
C ALA A 45 9.99 -4.81 -6.67
N SER A 46 10.46 -4.02 -7.66
CA SER A 46 10.09 -2.61 -7.79
C SER A 46 8.59 -2.37 -8.01
N PHE A 47 7.88 -3.28 -8.69
CA PHE A 47 6.44 -3.15 -8.87
C PHE A 47 5.68 -3.36 -7.56
N VAL A 48 6.07 -4.38 -6.79
CA VAL A 48 5.50 -4.66 -5.46
C VAL A 48 5.75 -3.45 -4.55
N THR A 49 7.00 -2.96 -4.48
CA THR A 49 7.37 -1.78 -3.70
C THR A 49 6.57 -0.54 -4.11
N ILE A 50 6.44 -0.27 -5.41
CA ILE A 50 5.68 0.90 -5.90
C ILE A 50 4.22 0.80 -5.49
N VAL A 51 3.57 -0.37 -5.65
CA VAL A 51 2.16 -0.54 -5.29
C VAL A 51 1.96 -0.34 -3.79
N ILE A 52 2.72 -1.05 -2.96
CA ILE A 52 2.62 -0.94 -1.49
C ILE A 52 2.85 0.51 -1.04
N ASN A 53 3.88 1.18 -1.56
CA ASN A 53 4.18 2.56 -1.17
C ASN A 53 3.09 3.55 -1.58
N ASN A 54 2.45 3.36 -2.74
CA ASN A 54 1.36 4.23 -3.14
C ASN A 54 0.12 4.00 -2.28
N LEU A 55 -0.22 2.75 -1.96
CA LEU A 55 -1.36 2.43 -1.09
C LEU A 55 -1.16 2.95 0.33
N ILE A 56 0.00 2.70 0.94
CA ILE A 56 0.34 3.22 2.28
C ILE A 56 0.28 4.76 2.27
N LYS A 57 0.96 5.41 1.33
CA LYS A 57 0.96 6.88 1.27
C LYS A 57 -0.44 7.46 1.12
N ASN A 58 -1.29 6.85 0.28
CA ASN A 58 -2.69 7.26 0.18
C ASN A 58 -3.40 7.12 1.52
N ALA A 59 -3.32 5.95 2.16
CA ALA A 59 -4.00 5.73 3.42
C ALA A 59 -3.60 6.74 4.49
N PHE A 60 -2.30 6.94 4.73
CA PHE A 60 -1.80 7.89 5.73
C PHE A 60 -2.04 9.36 5.37
N SER A 61 -2.05 9.71 4.07
CA SER A 61 -2.26 11.11 3.65
C SER A 61 -3.73 11.54 3.76
N TYR A 62 -4.66 10.61 3.62
CA TYR A 62 -6.10 10.90 3.55
C TYR A 62 -6.90 10.37 4.75
N SER A 63 -6.29 9.65 5.69
CA SER A 63 -6.99 9.15 6.86
C SER A 63 -7.26 10.26 7.88
N VAL A 64 -8.48 10.28 8.42
CA VAL A 64 -8.86 11.08 9.61
C VAL A 64 -8.97 10.22 10.87
N GLY A 65 -8.42 9.01 10.85
CA GLY A 65 -8.43 8.07 11.97
C GLY A 65 -7.54 6.85 11.69
N ASP A 66 -7.83 5.76 12.39
CA ASP A 66 -7.05 4.52 12.27
C ASP A 66 -7.14 3.92 10.87
N ILE A 67 -6.04 3.32 10.43
CA ILE A 67 -5.90 2.62 9.16
C ILE A 67 -5.93 1.12 9.40
N GLU A 68 -6.76 0.40 8.67
CA GLU A 68 -6.79 -1.06 8.68
C GLU A 68 -6.01 -1.59 7.48
N ILE A 69 -5.08 -2.50 7.73
CA ILE A 69 -4.26 -3.15 6.71
C ILE A 69 -4.52 -4.64 6.83
N ASP A 70 -5.14 -5.23 5.82
CA ASP A 70 -5.41 -6.66 5.74
C ASP A 70 -4.56 -7.29 4.65
N LEU A 71 -3.73 -8.25 5.03
CA LEU A 71 -2.96 -9.08 4.10
C LEU A 71 -3.45 -10.52 4.20
N GLN A 72 -4.11 -10.99 3.14
CA GLN A 72 -4.63 -12.35 3.06
C GLN A 72 -4.13 -13.00 1.77
N GLN A 73 -3.31 -14.05 1.87
CA GLN A 73 -2.68 -14.67 0.72
C GLN A 73 -1.97 -13.63 -0.16
N ASN A 74 -2.43 -13.45 -1.39
CA ASN A 74 -1.88 -12.54 -2.38
C ASN A 74 -2.62 -11.21 -2.47
N THR A 75 -3.55 -10.95 -1.55
CA THR A 75 -4.42 -9.78 -1.56
C THR A 75 -4.08 -8.87 -0.40
N LEU A 76 -3.71 -7.64 -0.73
CA LEU A 76 -3.49 -6.55 0.21
C LEU A 76 -4.65 -5.55 0.11
N ILE A 77 -5.32 -5.31 1.23
CA ILE A 77 -6.37 -4.31 1.35
C ILE A 77 -5.90 -3.28 2.38
N ILE A 78 -6.03 -2.00 2.03
CA ILE A 78 -5.78 -0.90 2.97
C ILE A 78 -7.03 -0.04 3.03
N THR A 79 -7.64 0.03 4.21
CA THR A 79 -8.85 0.80 4.48
C THR A 79 -8.48 1.98 5.36
N ASN A 80 -8.79 3.20 4.92
CA ASN A 80 -8.61 4.41 5.70
C ASN A 80 -9.94 5.13 5.91
N ARG A 81 -10.10 5.77 7.07
CA ARG A 81 -11.30 6.56 7.36
C ARG A 81 -11.19 7.91 6.65
N HIS A 82 -12.23 8.30 5.93
CA HIS A 82 -12.33 9.62 5.29
C HIS A 82 -13.60 10.33 5.78
N ASP A 83 -13.55 11.62 6.07
CA ASP A 83 -14.66 12.43 6.59
C ASP A 83 -15.60 13.00 5.52
N GLY A 84 -15.35 12.69 4.25
CA GLY A 84 -16.24 13.03 3.13
C GLY A 84 -16.28 14.52 2.79
N ASN A 85 -15.47 15.34 3.47
CA ASN A 85 -15.31 16.77 3.23
C ASN A 85 -13.87 17.05 2.77
N GLU A 86 -13.59 16.80 1.50
CA GLU A 86 -13.04 17.81 0.59
C GLU A 86 -12.59 17.20 -0.74
N THR A 87 -13.08 17.82 -1.80
CA THR A 87 -12.83 17.52 -3.20
C THR A 87 -11.44 17.97 -3.69
N TYR A 88 -10.48 18.38 -2.84
CA TYR A 88 -9.29 19.06 -3.36
C TYR A 88 -8.02 18.90 -2.47
N ASN A 89 -6.96 18.36 -3.08
CA ASN A 89 -5.53 18.50 -2.75
C ASN A 89 -4.89 17.71 -1.58
N ALA A 90 -4.58 16.42 -1.77
CA ALA A 90 -3.37 15.84 -1.14
C ALA A 90 -2.54 14.94 -2.09
N GLY A 91 -2.08 15.52 -3.21
CA GLY A 91 -0.97 14.96 -4.00
C GLY A 91 -1.37 14.33 -5.34
N TYR A 92 -1.25 15.12 -6.42
CA TYR A 92 -1.16 14.81 -7.85
C TYR A 92 -2.07 13.72 -8.50
N GLY A 93 -2.93 12.99 -7.78
CA GLY A 93 -3.91 12.02 -8.31
C GLY A 93 -3.33 10.82 -9.09
N CYS A 94 -2.02 10.75 -9.32
CA CYS A 94 -1.41 9.72 -10.15
C CYS A 94 -1.12 8.42 -9.39
N GLY A 95 -1.10 8.42 -8.05
CA GLY A 95 -0.70 7.24 -7.27
C GLY A 95 -1.56 6.01 -7.56
N LEU A 96 -2.89 6.18 -7.54
CA LEU A 96 -3.81 5.09 -7.90
C LEU A 96 -3.77 4.73 -9.38
N VAL A 97 -3.50 5.68 -10.28
CA VAL A 97 -3.31 5.39 -11.71
C VAL A 97 -2.07 4.52 -11.94
N ILE A 98 -0.99 4.75 -11.19
CA ILE A 98 0.22 3.91 -11.24
C ILE A 98 -0.09 2.52 -10.69
N VAL A 99 -0.78 2.43 -9.55
CA VAL A 99 -1.22 1.15 -8.97
C VAL A 99 -2.06 0.37 -9.98
N GLN A 100 -3.09 0.99 -10.55
CA GLN A 100 -3.97 0.37 -11.54
C GLN A 100 -3.18 -0.19 -12.73
N ARG A 101 -2.27 0.60 -13.32
CA ARG A 101 -1.46 0.14 -14.46
C ARG A 101 -0.54 -1.02 -14.11
N ILE A 102 0.00 -1.06 -12.89
CA ILE A 102 0.82 -2.19 -12.44
C ILE A 102 -0.07 -3.42 -12.23
N CYS A 103 -1.20 -3.29 -11.54
CA CYS A 103 -2.13 -4.40 -11.33
C CYS A 103 -2.63 -4.98 -12.66
N GLU A 104 -3.06 -4.14 -13.60
CA GLU A 104 -3.47 -4.57 -14.96
C GLU A 104 -2.35 -5.32 -15.69
N ARG A 105 -1.12 -4.81 -15.61
CA ARG A 105 0.05 -5.45 -16.24
C ARG A 105 0.41 -6.79 -15.61
N MET A 106 0.20 -6.93 -14.30
CA MET A 106 0.56 -8.11 -13.53
C MET A 106 -0.60 -9.12 -13.37
N GLY A 107 -1.81 -8.75 -13.79
CA GLY A 107 -3.01 -9.56 -13.62
C GLY A 107 -3.49 -9.63 -12.17
N TRP A 108 -3.24 -8.60 -11.37
CA TRP A 108 -3.67 -8.53 -9.98
C TRP A 108 -5.08 -7.91 -9.86
N PRO A 109 -5.91 -8.43 -8.93
CA PRO A 109 -7.26 -7.89 -8.68
C PRO A 109 -7.25 -6.54 -7.95
#